data_AF-A0A9D8BK73-F1
#
_entry.id   AF-A0A9D8BK73-F1
#
_cell.length_a   1.000
_cell.length_b   1.000
_cell.length_c   1.000
_cell.angle_alpha   90.00
_cell.angle_beta   90.00
_cell.angle_gamma   90.00
#
_symmetry.space_group_name_H-M   'P 1'
#
loop_
_entity.id
_entity.type
_entity.pdbx_description
1 polymer ?
#
loop_
_entity_poly.entity_id
_entity_poly.type
_entity_poly.pdbx_seq_one_letter_code
_entity_poly.pdbx_strand_id
1 'polypeptide(L)'
;ENKFSCPVSISAEYVETYSVSSEINLYAHMNERIILGADSRGEITKPAEIVGKQAAQVLMDEINSGAACDVHLADNIIPWLCLLGGVVRTSQISKHTQTNMWVAEQFFGKIFNVEDNTISVENRNEAL
;
A
#
# COMPACT_ATOMS: atom_id res chain seq x y z
N GLU A 1 8.35 24.81 1.90
CA GLU A 1 6.97 25.04 1.42
C GLU A 1 6.23 23.71 1.38
N ASN A 2 4.91 23.72 1.64
CA ASN A 2 4.09 22.52 1.57
C ASN A 2 3.85 22.15 0.09
N LYS A 3 4.57 21.13 -0.39
CA LYS A 3 4.57 20.70 -1.79
C LYS A 3 3.17 20.36 -2.33
N PHE A 4 2.27 19.85 -1.49
CA PHE A 4 0.95 19.38 -1.90
C PHE A 4 -0.18 20.35 -1.56
N SER A 5 0.14 21.48 -0.90
CA SER A 5 -0.85 22.48 -0.48
C SER A 5 -2.06 21.89 0.28
N CYS A 6 -1.85 20.79 1.02
CA CYS A 6 -2.88 20.08 1.78
C CYS A 6 -2.70 20.29 3.29
N PRO A 7 -3.78 20.19 4.09
CA PRO A 7 -3.65 20.14 5.55
C PRO A 7 -2.83 18.93 6.00
N VAL A 8 -1.94 19.13 6.96
CA VAL A 8 -1.13 18.06 7.58
C VAL A 8 -1.39 18.07 9.08
N SER A 9 -1.74 16.91 9.62
CA SER A 9 -1.93 16.68 11.06
C SER A 9 -1.14 15.46 11.47
N ILE A 10 -0.34 15.58 12.54
CA ILE A 10 0.47 14.51 13.10
C ILE A 10 0.18 14.42 14.59
N SER A 11 -0.11 13.23 15.07
CA SER A 11 -0.28 12.92 16.50
C SER A 11 0.77 11.88 16.94
N ALA A 12 1.18 11.95 18.19
CA ALA A 12 2.07 10.96 18.80
C ALA A 12 1.36 10.31 20.00
N GLU A 13 1.53 8.99 20.12
CA GLU A 13 1.03 8.20 21.23
C GLU A 13 2.18 7.42 21.88
N TYR A 14 2.17 7.33 23.20
CA TYR A 14 3.17 6.60 23.98
C TYR A 14 2.46 5.54 24.82
N VAL A 15 2.91 4.29 24.67
CA VAL A 15 2.31 3.13 25.34
C VAL A 15 3.41 2.32 26.01
N GLU A 16 3.17 1.92 27.27
CA GLU A 16 4.06 0.97 27.96
C GLU A 16 3.85 -0.45 27.43
N THR A 17 4.94 -1.09 27.00
CA THR A 17 4.93 -2.49 26.53
C THR A 17 6.18 -3.21 27.03
N TYR A 18 6.27 -4.52 26.80
CA TYR A 18 7.42 -5.34 27.23
C TYR A 18 8.71 -5.04 26.45
N SER A 19 8.67 -4.26 25.36
CA SER A 19 9.83 -4.01 24.51
C SER A 19 9.82 -2.61 23.93
N VAL A 20 10.99 -2.00 23.81
CA VAL A 20 11.11 -0.64 23.26
C VAL A 20 10.95 -0.68 21.75
N SER A 21 10.05 0.14 21.22
CA SER A 21 9.87 0.35 19.79
C SER A 21 9.26 1.73 19.52
N SER A 22 9.35 2.18 18.28
CA SER A 22 8.66 3.37 17.78
C SER A 22 8.37 3.18 16.29
N GLU A 23 7.34 3.86 15.80
CA GLU A 23 6.89 3.78 14.42
C GLU A 23 6.15 5.07 14.08
N ILE A 24 6.16 5.42 12.79
CA ILE A 24 5.31 6.46 12.25
C ILE A 24 4.53 5.88 11.07
N ASN A 25 3.21 6.10 11.08
CA ASN A 25 2.30 5.74 10.01
C ASN A 25 1.75 7.03 9.41
N LEU A 26 1.85 7.18 8.10
CA LEU A 26 1.37 8.34 7.36
C LEU A 26 0.34 7.90 6.33
N TYR A 27 -0.72 8.70 6.20
CA TYR A 27 -1.81 8.45 5.26
C TYR A 27 -2.09 9.69 4.45
N ALA A 28 -2.21 9.54 3.13
CA ALA A 28 -2.66 10.57 2.22
C ALA A 28 -4.09 10.28 1.78
N HIS A 29 -5.02 11.15 2.20
CA HIS A 29 -6.40 11.13 1.74
C HIS A 29 -6.49 11.90 0.42
N MET A 30 -6.59 11.18 -0.70
CA MET A 30 -6.54 11.78 -2.04
C MET A 30 -7.92 12.29 -2.47
N ASN A 31 -8.94 11.44 -2.36
CA ASN A 31 -10.35 11.75 -2.60
C ASN A 31 -11.21 10.94 -1.60
N GLU A 32 -12.53 10.89 -1.79
CA GLU A 32 -13.45 10.19 -0.88
C GLU A 32 -13.20 8.67 -0.76
N ARG A 33 -12.38 8.06 -1.63
CA ARG A 33 -12.24 6.60 -1.74
C ARG A 33 -10.80 6.09 -1.72
N ILE A 34 -9.82 6.96 -1.95
CA ILE A 34 -8.41 6.58 -2.09
C ILE A 34 -7.63 7.09 -0.88
N ILE A 35 -7.02 6.15 -0.16
CA ILE A 35 -6.08 6.39 0.92
C ILE A 35 -4.79 5.68 0.55
N LEU A 36 -3.68 6.41 0.48
CA LEU A 36 -2.34 5.84 0.28
C LEU A 36 -1.62 5.84 1.62
N GLY A 37 -0.99 4.71 1.97
CA GLY A 37 -0.25 4.56 3.21
C GLY A 37 1.26 4.50 3.00
N ALA A 38 2.01 4.96 4.00
CA ALA A 38 3.42 4.63 4.15
C ALA A 38 3.81 4.65 5.62
N ASP A 39 4.78 3.81 5.99
CA ASP A 39 5.29 3.77 7.35
C ASP A 39 6.82 3.79 7.40
N SER A 40 7.35 4.02 8.59
CA SER A 40 8.73 3.68 8.90
C SER A 40 8.86 3.37 10.38
N ARG A 41 9.67 2.34 10.67
CA ARG A 41 9.93 1.89 12.03
C ARG A 41 11.23 2.50 12.56
N GLY A 42 11.19 2.82 13.85
CA GLY A 42 12.38 3.16 14.62
C GLY A 42 13.23 1.92 14.89
N GLU A 43 14.54 2.13 14.86
CA GLU A 43 15.53 1.08 15.04
C GLU A 43 16.62 1.58 16.00
N ILE A 44 17.32 0.67 16.67
CA ILE A 44 18.44 1.04 17.55
C ILE A 44 19.44 1.85 16.72
N THR A 45 19.89 2.99 17.24
CA THR A 45 20.78 3.97 16.58
C THR A 45 20.21 4.77 15.41
N LYS A 46 18.96 4.53 14.97
CA LYS A 46 18.32 5.28 13.89
C LYS A 46 17.60 6.52 14.45
N PRO A 47 18.00 7.76 14.09
CA PRO A 47 17.35 8.97 14.59
C PRO A 47 15.89 9.07 14.15
N ALA A 48 15.03 9.62 15.01
CA ALA A 48 13.59 9.76 14.74
C ALA A 48 13.32 10.64 13.50
N GLU A 49 14.16 11.63 13.24
CA GLU A 49 14.08 12.49 12.06
C GLU A 49 14.28 11.70 10.76
N ILE A 50 15.15 10.67 10.78
CA ILE A 50 15.36 9.79 9.64
C ILE A 50 14.15 8.89 9.42
N VAL A 51 13.57 8.36 10.50
CA VAL A 51 12.33 7.54 10.45
C VAL A 51 11.19 8.34 9.82
N GLY A 52 10.93 9.55 10.32
CA GLY A 52 9.91 10.44 9.76
C GLY A 52 10.17 10.83 8.31
N LYS A 53 11.43 11.14 7.96
CA LYS A 53 11.82 11.47 6.58
C LYS A 53 11.61 10.29 5.63
N GLN A 54 11.94 9.07 6.05
CA GLN A 54 11.74 7.87 5.25
C GLN A 54 10.25 7.61 4.97
N ALA A 55 9.41 7.62 6.01
CA ALA A 55 7.97 7.45 5.83
C ALA A 55 7.38 8.52 4.90
N ALA A 56 7.77 9.79 5.10
CA ALA A 56 7.32 10.88 4.24
C ALA A 56 7.78 10.72 2.79
N GLN A 57 9.02 10.26 2.56
CA GLN A 57 9.53 10.03 1.22
C GLN A 57 8.78 8.91 0.50
N VAL A 58 8.55 7.78 1.18
CA VAL A 58 7.76 6.67 0.63
C VAL A 58 6.34 7.14 0.28
N LEU A 59 5.65 7.85 1.19
CA LEU A 59 4.32 8.37 0.91
C LEU A 59 4.32 9.33 -0.30
N MET A 60 5.34 10.18 -0.42
CA MET A 60 5.47 11.06 -1.58
C MET A 60 5.66 10.29 -2.87
N ASP A 61 6.44 9.20 -2.86
CA ASP A 61 6.66 8.36 -4.03
C ASP A 61 5.37 7.65 -4.43
N GLU A 62 4.60 7.15 -3.45
CA GLU A 62 3.25 6.59 -3.66
C GLU A 62 2.31 7.62 -4.30
N ILE A 63 2.24 8.84 -3.76
CA ILE A 63 1.42 9.93 -4.32
C ILE A 63 1.85 10.27 -5.76
N ASN A 64 3.16 10.42 -6.00
CA ASN A 64 3.69 10.83 -7.31
C ASN A 64 3.53 9.73 -8.37
N SER A 65 3.33 8.46 -7.97
CA SER A 65 3.06 7.36 -8.90
C SER A 65 1.73 7.52 -9.64
N GLY A 66 0.79 8.28 -9.06
CA GLY A 66 -0.58 8.42 -9.58
C GLY A 66 -1.41 7.14 -9.47
N ALA A 67 -0.92 6.12 -8.76
CA ALA A 67 -1.63 4.87 -8.53
C ALA A 67 -2.76 5.06 -7.50
N ALA A 68 -3.78 4.20 -7.62
CA ALA A 68 -4.91 4.20 -6.68
C ALA A 68 -4.65 3.31 -5.46
N CYS A 69 -3.63 2.45 -5.50
CA CYS A 69 -3.20 1.59 -4.41
C CYS A 69 -1.71 1.75 -4.19
N ASP A 70 -1.31 1.82 -2.92
CA ASP A 70 0.10 1.71 -2.57
C ASP A 70 0.61 0.27 -2.71
N VAL A 71 1.94 0.10 -2.69
CA VAL A 71 2.59 -1.20 -2.89
C VAL A 71 2.12 -2.27 -1.90
N HIS A 72 1.79 -1.89 -0.66
CA HIS A 72 1.36 -2.82 0.38
C HIS A 72 -0.12 -3.16 0.27
N LEU A 73 -0.96 -2.19 -0.11
CA LEU A 73 -2.37 -2.44 -0.40
C LEU A 73 -2.52 -3.37 -1.59
N ALA A 74 -1.68 -3.23 -2.63
CA ALA A 74 -1.67 -4.11 -3.80
C ALA A 74 -1.53 -5.59 -3.43
N ASP A 75 -0.68 -5.92 -2.44
CA ASP A 75 -0.54 -7.28 -1.93
C ASP A 75 -1.84 -7.80 -1.29
N ASN A 76 -2.49 -6.95 -0.50
CA ASN A 76 -3.66 -7.30 0.31
C ASN A 76 -4.96 -7.44 -0.50
N ILE A 77 -5.07 -6.76 -1.64
CA ILE A 77 -6.30 -6.78 -2.45
C ILE A 77 -6.38 -7.95 -3.44
N ILE A 78 -5.28 -8.68 -3.68
CA ILE A 78 -5.25 -9.79 -4.65
C ILE A 78 -6.38 -10.81 -4.43
N PRO A 79 -6.66 -11.28 -3.19
CA PRO A 79 -7.77 -12.21 -2.96
C PRO A 79 -9.14 -11.62 -3.34
N TRP A 80 -9.36 -10.32 -3.10
CA TRP A 80 -10.60 -9.64 -3.44
C TRP A 80 -10.74 -9.45 -4.94
N LEU A 81 -9.67 -9.04 -5.61
CA LEU A 81 -9.63 -8.89 -7.06
C LEU A 81 -9.89 -10.23 -7.77
N CYS A 82 -9.40 -11.33 -7.21
CA CYS A 82 -9.66 -12.69 -7.68
C CYS A 82 -11.15 -13.07 -7.60
N LEU A 83 -11.82 -12.70 -6.50
CA LEU A 83 -13.22 -13.09 -6.25
C LEU A 83 -14.22 -12.20 -6.97
N LEU A 84 -13.96 -10.89 -6.99
CA LEU A 84 -14.91 -9.89 -7.48
C LEU A 84 -14.62 -9.44 -8.91
N GLY A 85 -13.42 -9.70 -9.43
CA GLY A 85 -12.92 -9.08 -10.64
C GLY A 85 -12.59 -7.60 -10.44
N GLY A 86 -12.10 -6.96 -11.49
CA GLY A 86 -11.80 -5.54 -11.52
C GLY A 86 -10.41 -5.21 -12.04
N VAL A 87 -10.02 -3.95 -11.87
CA VAL A 87 -8.73 -3.41 -12.32
C VAL A 87 -8.16 -2.53 -11.21
N VAL A 88 -6.87 -2.70 -10.94
CA VAL A 88 -6.14 -1.89 -9.97
C VAL A 88 -4.78 -1.50 -10.51
N ARG A 89 -4.38 -0.25 -10.29
CA ARG A 89 -3.03 0.24 -10.55
C ARG A 89 -2.32 0.50 -9.23
N THR A 90 -1.13 -0.05 -9.09
CA THR A 90 -0.22 0.16 -7.95
C THR A 90 1.00 0.98 -8.35
N SER A 91 1.73 1.54 -7.39
CA SER A 91 3.01 2.21 -7.61
C SER A 91 4.08 1.23 -8.07
N GLN A 92 4.04 0.00 -7.55
CA GLN A 92 4.93 -1.10 -7.91
C GLN A 92 4.26 -2.44 -7.61
N ILE A 93 4.49 -3.43 -8.47
CA ILE A 93 4.16 -4.83 -8.17
C ILE A 93 5.29 -5.44 -7.35
N SER A 94 4.99 -5.76 -6.09
CA SER A 94 5.96 -6.34 -5.17
C SER A 94 6.12 -7.85 -5.41
N LYS A 95 7.17 -8.46 -4.83
CA LYS A 95 7.32 -9.93 -4.81
C LYS A 95 6.19 -10.62 -4.03
N HIS A 96 5.65 -9.95 -3.01
CA HIS A 96 4.49 -10.44 -2.28
C HIS A 96 3.24 -10.40 -3.17
N THR A 97 3.04 -9.34 -3.96
CA THR A 97 1.93 -9.24 -4.92
C THR A 97 2.01 -10.40 -5.92
N GLN A 98 3.20 -10.62 -6.48
CA GLN A 98 3.44 -11.72 -7.44
C GLN A 98 3.16 -13.09 -6.83
N THR A 99 3.61 -13.30 -5.60
CA THR A 99 3.38 -14.56 -4.90
C THR A 99 1.91 -14.76 -4.57
N ASN A 100 1.20 -13.71 -4.13
CA ASN A 100 -0.24 -13.77 -3.87
C ASN A 100 -1.04 -14.07 -5.15
N MET A 101 -0.67 -13.46 -6.29
CA MET A 101 -1.26 -13.80 -7.59
C MET A 101 -1.00 -15.27 -7.93
N TRP A 102 0.25 -15.73 -7.84
CA TRP A 102 0.61 -17.12 -8.10
C TRP A 102 -0.15 -18.12 -7.23
N VAL A 103 -0.29 -17.83 -5.93
CA VAL A 103 -1.09 -18.65 -4.99
C VAL A 103 -2.55 -18.67 -5.41
N ALA A 104 -3.16 -17.51 -5.70
CA ALA A 104 -4.55 -17.45 -6.14
C ALA A 104 -4.76 -18.23 -7.46
N GLU A 105 -3.81 -18.19 -8.39
CA GLU A 105 -3.87 -18.97 -9.63
C GLU A 105 -3.77 -20.49 -9.41
N GLN A 106 -3.25 -20.95 -8.26
CA GLN A 106 -3.31 -22.38 -7.90
C GLN A 106 -4.75 -22.87 -7.65
N PHE A 107 -5.66 -21.97 -7.26
CA PHE A 107 -7.05 -22.30 -6.97
C PHE A 107 -7.99 -21.99 -8.15
N PHE A 108 -7.74 -20.90 -8.88
CA PHE A 108 -8.67 -20.38 -9.88
C PHE A 108 -8.19 -20.53 -11.33
N GLY A 109 -6.97 -21.04 -11.54
CA GLY A 109 -6.30 -21.04 -12.84
C GLY A 109 -5.69 -19.67 -13.16
N LYS A 110 -5.18 -19.52 -14.39
CA LYS A 110 -4.59 -18.24 -14.84
C LYS A 110 -5.68 -17.19 -15.04
N ILE A 111 -5.76 -16.22 -14.15
CA ILE A 111 -6.84 -15.22 -14.11
C ILE A 111 -6.35 -13.77 -14.09
N PHE A 112 -5.08 -13.53 -13.73
CA PHE A 112 -4.54 -12.17 -13.68
C PHE A 112 -3.93 -11.78 -15.02
N ASN A 113 -4.29 -10.60 -15.53
CA ASN A 113 -3.55 -9.90 -16.56
C ASN A 113 -2.79 -8.72 -15.96
N VAL A 114 -1.49 -8.65 -16.25
CA VAL A 114 -0.58 -7.67 -15.67
C VAL A 114 0.11 -6.90 -16.79
N GLU A 115 -0.11 -5.58 -16.83
CA GLU A 115 0.51 -4.65 -17.76
C GLU A 115 1.05 -3.45 -17.00
N ASP A 116 2.36 -3.22 -17.09
CA ASP A 116 3.11 -2.31 -16.21
C ASP A 116 2.84 -2.63 -14.73
N ASN A 117 2.25 -1.67 -13.99
CA ASN A 117 1.81 -1.83 -12.61
C ASN A 117 0.29 -1.91 -12.49
N THR A 118 -0.40 -2.33 -13.55
CA THR A 118 -1.85 -2.52 -13.59
C THR A 118 -2.16 -4.02 -13.55
N ILE A 119 -2.98 -4.43 -12.60
CA ILE A 119 -3.45 -5.81 -12.42
C ILE A 119 -4.94 -5.81 -12.72
N SER A 120 -5.37 -6.74 -13.55
CA SER A 120 -6.77 -6.88 -13.95
C SER A 120 -7.23 -8.33 -13.90
N VAL A 121 -8.49 -8.52 -13.52
CA VAL A 121 -9.19 -9.82 -13.49
C VAL A 121 -10.59 -9.58 -14.07
N GLU A 122 -11.01 -10.42 -15.00
CA GLU A 122 -12.37 -10.33 -15.57
C GLU A 122 -13.42 -10.62 -14.49
N ASN A 123 -14.55 -9.92 -14.52
CA ASN A 123 -15.64 -10.13 -13.57
C ASN A 123 -16.22 -11.55 -13.72
N ARG A 124 -16.07 -12.36 -12.68
CA ARG A 124 -16.58 -13.75 -12.66
C ARG A 124 -17.99 -13.84 -12.07
N ASN A 125 -18.89 -12.94 -12.47
CA ASN A 125 -20.27 -12.82 -11.98
C ASN A 125 -21.20 -14.02 -12.29
N GLU A 126 -20.66 -15.20 -12.63
CA GLU A 126 -21.47 -16.37 -13.03
C GLU A 126 -21.16 -17.66 -12.23
N ALA A 127 -20.36 -17.61 -11.17
CA ALA A 127 -19.93 -18.84 -10.46
C ALA A 127 -20.16 -18.88 -8.94
N LEU A 128 -21.07 -18.05 -8.40
CA LEU A 128 -21.58 -18.19 -7.03
C LEU A 128 -23.11 -18.13 -7.02
#